data_AF-A0A3A6NTE7-F1
#
_entry.id   AF-A0A3A6NTE7-F1
#
_cell.length_a   1.000
_cell.length_b   1.000
_cell.length_c   1.000
_cell.angle_alpha   90.00
_cell.angle_beta   90.00
_cell.angle_gamma   90.00
#
_symmetry.space_group_name_H-M   'P 1'
#
loop_
_entity.id
_entity.type
_entity.pdbx_description
1 polymer ?
#
loop_
_entity_poly.entity_id
_entity_poly.type
_entity_poly.pdbx_seq_one_letter_code
_entity_poly.pdbx_strand_id
1 'polypeptide(L)'
;MSDTRPDFSFIIRDNEAAVARALAAGEFIQAYLLVHALMESLLRVFLRVNEETTFHALIERYKEFLLEEGQTKPTFAKELTEFNRRRNRIVHQLWRKGFSFTNKQVEPAARAAVMVYGLFIEWLETFDPEIKEAGFKYHDGD
;
A
#
# COMPACT_ATOMS: atom_id res chain seq x y z
N MET A 1 16.36 19.31 13.82
CA MET A 1 16.31 18.11 14.69
C MET A 1 16.56 16.93 13.78
N SER A 2 17.60 16.12 14.00
CA SER A 2 17.83 14.95 13.16
C SER A 2 16.68 13.97 13.39
N ASP A 3 15.85 13.77 12.37
CA ASP A 3 14.74 12.83 12.45
C ASP A 3 15.31 11.41 12.56
N THR A 4 15.12 10.76 13.71
CA THR A 4 15.63 9.41 14.00
C THR A 4 14.67 8.36 13.46
N ARG A 5 14.20 8.50 12.23
CA ARG A 5 13.33 7.49 11.61
C ARG A 5 14.15 6.24 11.27
N PRO A 6 13.62 5.04 11.52
CA PRO A 6 14.25 3.83 11.01
C PRO A 6 14.26 3.87 9.48
N ASP A 7 15.42 3.57 8.89
CA ASP A 7 15.55 3.39 7.44
C ASP A 7 14.99 2.01 7.05
N PHE A 8 13.84 2.01 6.36
CA PHE A 8 13.19 0.80 5.85
C PHE A 8 13.52 0.53 4.37
N SER A 9 14.44 1.29 3.77
CA SER A 9 14.74 1.24 2.33
C SER A 9 15.08 -0.15 1.84
N PHE A 10 15.80 -0.96 2.62
CA PHE A 10 16.10 -2.34 2.25
C PHE A 10 14.83 -3.20 2.13
N ILE A 11 13.93 -3.11 3.13
CA ILE A 11 12.68 -3.89 3.19
C ILE A 11 11.71 -3.43 2.10
N ILE A 12 11.59 -2.11 1.91
CA ILE A 12 10.72 -1.52 0.88
C ILE A 12 11.19 -1.94 -0.51
N ARG A 13 12.49 -1.77 -0.81
CA ARG A 13 13.04 -2.14 -2.12
C ARG A 13 12.93 -3.63 -2.41
N ASP A 14 13.12 -4.49 -1.41
CA ASP A 14 12.93 -5.93 -1.60
C ASP A 14 11.49 -6.27 -1.98
N ASN A 15 10.52 -5.68 -1.27
CA ASN A 15 9.10 -5.85 -1.55
C ASN A 15 8.71 -5.28 -2.92
N GLU A 16 9.18 -4.10 -3.30
CA GLU A 16 8.93 -3.50 -4.62
C GLU A 16 9.51 -4.35 -5.75
N ALA A 17 10.74 -4.86 -5.58
CA ALA A 17 11.35 -5.78 -6.53
C ALA A 17 10.57 -7.09 -6.62
N ALA A 18 10.05 -7.61 -5.49
CA ALA A 18 9.20 -8.79 -5.47
C ALA A 18 7.86 -8.56 -6.18
N VAL A 19 7.25 -7.37 -6.04
CA VAL A 19 6.05 -6.96 -6.80
C VAL A 19 6.33 -6.99 -8.30
N ALA A 20 7.42 -6.36 -8.74
CA ALA A 20 7.79 -6.32 -10.16
C ALA A 20 7.99 -7.73 -10.74
N ARG A 21 8.73 -8.60 -10.02
CA ARG A 21 8.91 -10.01 -10.41
C ARG A 21 7.59 -10.77 -10.49
N ALA A 22 6.72 -10.60 -9.50
CA ALA A 22 5.41 -11.26 -9.48
C ALA A 22 4.54 -10.81 -10.65
N LEU A 23 4.49 -9.52 -10.97
CA LEU A 23 3.77 -9.01 -12.13
C LEU A 23 4.31 -9.57 -13.46
N ALA A 24 5.64 -9.61 -13.62
CA ALA A 24 6.28 -10.15 -14.81
C ALA A 24 6.03 -11.66 -14.99
N ALA A 25 5.96 -12.41 -13.89
CA ALA A 25 5.64 -13.83 -13.88
C ALA A 25 4.13 -14.14 -14.02
N GLY A 26 3.26 -13.12 -13.99
CA GLY A 26 1.82 -13.30 -13.98
C GLY A 26 1.26 -13.78 -12.63
N GLU A 27 2.02 -13.64 -11.54
CA GLU A 27 1.65 -13.98 -10.16
C GLU A 27 0.89 -12.82 -9.49
N PHE A 28 -0.27 -12.47 -10.05
CA PHE A 28 -1.04 -11.27 -9.69
C PHE A 28 -1.56 -11.26 -8.25
N ILE A 29 -1.92 -12.42 -7.68
CA ILE A 29 -2.30 -12.49 -6.25
C ILE A 29 -1.11 -12.10 -5.37
N GLN A 30 0.07 -12.64 -5.66
CA GLN A 30 1.28 -12.32 -4.90
C GLN A 30 1.63 -10.84 -5.03
N ALA A 31 1.63 -10.30 -6.26
CA ALA A 31 1.85 -8.89 -6.50
C ALA A 31 0.88 -8.01 -5.69
N TYR A 32 -0.41 -8.34 -5.71
CA TYR A 32 -1.43 -7.59 -4.98
C TYR A 32 -1.21 -7.59 -3.46
N LEU A 33 -0.86 -8.75 -2.89
CA LEU A 33 -0.61 -8.89 -1.45
C LEU A 33 0.68 -8.17 -1.02
N LEU A 34 1.72 -8.19 -1.85
CA LEU A 34 2.96 -7.44 -1.59
C LEU A 34 2.72 -5.93 -1.63
N VAL A 35 1.96 -5.42 -2.61
CA VAL A 35 1.54 -4.00 -2.62
C VAL A 35 0.70 -3.68 -1.39
N HIS A 36 -0.10 -4.63 -0.89
CA HIS A 36 -0.84 -4.42 0.34
C HIS A 36 0.04 -4.28 1.57
N ALA A 37 1.11 -5.08 1.67
CA ALA A 37 2.09 -4.92 2.73
C ALA A 37 2.83 -3.58 2.63
N LEU A 38 3.17 -3.13 1.41
CA LEU A 38 3.79 -1.83 1.17
C LEU A 38 2.89 -0.66 1.58
N MET A 39 1.62 -0.67 1.17
CA MET A 39 0.62 0.33 1.56
C MET A 39 0.42 0.40 3.08
N GLU A 40 0.35 -0.75 3.74
CA GLU A 40 0.25 -0.81 5.19
C GLU A 40 1.49 -0.26 5.88
N SER A 41 2.69 -0.61 5.38
CA SER A 41 3.95 -0.10 5.90
C SER A 41 4.06 1.42 5.75
N LEU A 42 3.64 1.94 4.59
CA LEU A 42 3.61 3.38 4.31
C LEU A 42 2.69 4.12 5.30
N LEU A 43 1.47 3.63 5.50
CA LEU A 43 0.55 4.21 6.50
C LEU A 43 1.11 4.17 7.92
N ARG A 44 1.77 3.08 8.31
CA ARG A 44 2.37 2.95 9.64
C ARG A 44 3.48 3.97 9.85
N VAL A 45 4.36 4.12 8.87
CA VAL A 45 5.46 5.10 8.92
C VAL A 45 4.89 6.51 8.98
N PHE A 46 3.95 6.85 8.09
CA PHE A 46 3.32 8.16 8.06
C PHE A 46 2.61 8.52 9.37
N LEU A 47 1.79 7.60 9.89
CA LEU A 47 1.03 7.81 11.12
C LEU A 47 1.84 7.53 12.40
N ARG A 48 3.12 7.16 12.27
CA ARG A 48 4.02 6.82 13.38
C ARG A 48 3.46 5.74 14.31
N VAL A 49 2.84 4.71 13.73
CA VAL A 49 2.19 3.60 14.45
C VAL A 49 3.10 2.39 14.52
N ASN A 50 3.51 2.04 15.75
CA ASN A 50 4.42 0.92 16.01
C ASN A 50 3.71 -0.29 16.64
N GLU A 51 2.49 -0.13 17.16
CA GLU A 51 1.72 -1.23 17.73
C GLU A 51 1.06 -2.14 16.68
N GLU A 52 0.68 -3.36 17.09
CA GLU A 52 -0.16 -4.25 16.29
C GLU A 52 -1.54 -3.61 16.06
N THR A 53 -1.75 -3.15 14.83
CA THR A 53 -2.97 -2.46 14.40
C THR A 53 -3.44 -3.06 13.08
N THR A 54 -4.74 -3.20 12.89
CA THR A 54 -5.27 -3.68 11.60
C THR A 54 -5.16 -2.61 10.51
N PHE A 55 -5.04 -3.02 9.25
CA PHE A 55 -5.06 -2.06 8.13
C PHE A 55 -6.32 -1.18 8.11
N HIS A 56 -7.48 -1.71 8.54
CA HIS A 56 -8.70 -0.92 8.68
C HIS A 56 -8.54 0.21 9.70
N ALA A 57 -7.98 -0.08 10.87
CA ALA A 57 -7.76 0.93 11.90
C ALA A 57 -6.72 1.98 11.46
N LEU A 58 -5.71 1.61 10.68
CA LEU A 58 -4.80 2.58 10.06
C LEU A 58 -5.54 3.52 9.08
N ILE A 59 -6.50 3.00 8.31
CA ILE A 59 -7.32 3.83 7.41
C ILE A 59 -8.19 4.82 8.21
N GLU A 60 -8.78 4.39 9.32
CA GLU A 60 -9.57 5.31 10.16
C GLU A 60 -8.70 6.41 10.78
N ARG A 61 -7.52 6.06 11.33
CA ARG A 61 -6.56 7.06 11.82
C ARG A 61 -6.10 8.03 10.73
N TYR A 62 -5.87 7.53 9.52
CA TYR A 62 -5.55 8.39 8.37
C TYR A 62 -6.69 9.36 8.04
N LYS A 63 -7.96 8.94 8.10
CA LYS A 63 -9.10 9.84 7.91
C LYS A 63 -9.16 10.92 8.99
N GLU A 64 -8.93 10.54 10.25
CA GLU A 64 -8.88 11.48 11.38
C GLU A 64 -7.77 12.52 11.16
N PHE A 65 -6.56 12.07 10.81
CA PHE A 65 -5.45 12.94 10.44
C PHE A 65 -5.84 13.94 9.34
N LEU A 66 -6.46 13.48 8.25
CA LEU A 66 -6.87 14.37 7.16
C LEU A 66 -7.90 15.42 7.62
N LEU A 67 -8.83 15.05 8.49
CA LEU A 67 -9.81 15.99 9.05
C LEU A 67 -9.14 17.05 9.93
N GLU A 68 -8.14 16.66 10.72
CA GLU A 68 -7.34 17.57 11.55
C GLU A 68 -6.52 18.56 10.71
N GLU A 69 -5.99 18.11 9.57
CA GLU A 69 -5.32 18.94 8.55
C GLU A 69 -6.30 19.78 7.70
N GLY A 70 -7.60 19.80 8.04
CA GLY A 70 -8.61 20.60 7.35
C GLY A 70 -9.07 20.07 5.99
N GLN A 71 -8.74 18.82 5.65
CA GLN A 71 -9.19 18.19 4.41
C GLN A 71 -10.65 17.75 4.54
N THR A 72 -11.54 18.45 3.81
CA THR A 72 -12.99 18.15 3.80
C THR A 72 -13.34 16.89 3.02
N LYS A 73 -12.43 16.38 2.20
CA LYS A 73 -12.56 15.12 1.47
C LYS A 73 -11.41 14.20 1.87
N PRO A 74 -11.70 12.98 2.35
CA PRO A 74 -10.64 12.07 2.79
C PRO A 74 -10.01 11.38 1.57
N THR A 75 -9.16 12.10 0.84
CA THR A 75 -8.44 11.63 -0.36
C THR A 75 -7.75 10.29 -0.07
N PHE A 76 -7.83 9.34 -1.00
CA PHE A 76 -7.35 7.95 -0.86
C PHE A 76 -8.05 7.06 0.17
N ALA A 77 -8.84 7.59 1.12
CA ALA A 77 -9.44 6.74 2.15
C ALA A 77 -10.43 5.71 1.57
N LYS A 78 -11.16 6.07 0.52
CA LYS A 78 -12.07 5.16 -0.19
C LYS A 78 -11.30 4.08 -0.94
N GLU A 79 -10.23 4.47 -1.62
CA GLU A 79 -9.33 3.60 -2.38
C GLU A 79 -8.71 2.56 -1.44
N LEU A 80 -8.16 2.99 -0.30
CA LEU A 80 -7.59 2.11 0.72
C LEU A 80 -8.64 1.16 1.32
N THR A 81 -9.87 1.65 1.54
CA THR A 81 -10.98 0.81 2.01
C THR A 81 -11.35 -0.27 1.00
N GLU A 82 -11.49 0.10 -0.29
CA GLU A 82 -11.79 -0.86 -1.35
C GLU A 82 -10.64 -1.84 -1.61
N PHE A 83 -9.41 -1.39 -1.40
CA PHE A 83 -8.22 -2.19 -1.48
C PHE A 83 -8.20 -3.28 -0.38
N ASN A 84 -8.47 -2.91 0.88
CA ASN A 84 -8.63 -3.88 1.98
C ASN A 84 -9.79 -4.87 1.71
N ARG A 85 -10.95 -4.37 1.25
CA ARG A 85 -12.11 -5.22 0.89
C ARG A 85 -11.76 -6.21 -0.21
N ARG A 86 -10.99 -5.78 -1.22
CA ARG A 86 -10.58 -6.67 -2.31
C ARG A 86 -9.60 -7.74 -1.84
N ARG A 87 -8.68 -7.46 -0.92
CA ARG A 87 -7.85 -8.50 -0.27
C ARG A 87 -8.72 -9.62 0.33
N ASN A 88 -9.78 -9.25 1.06
CA ASN A 88 -10.71 -10.23 1.63
C ASN A 88 -11.47 -11.02 0.55
N ARG A 89 -11.88 -10.34 -0.54
CA ARG A 89 -12.50 -11.02 -1.69
C ARG A 89 -11.54 -12.02 -2.35
N ILE A 90 -10.26 -11.70 -2.50
CA ILE A 90 -9.25 -12.61 -3.08
C ILE A 90 -9.15 -13.90 -2.26
N VAL A 91 -9.03 -13.77 -0.93
CA VAL A 91 -9.00 -14.94 -0.02
C VAL A 91 -10.27 -15.79 -0.18
N HIS A 92 -11.44 -15.15 -0.26
CA HIS A 92 -12.69 -15.86 -0.48
C HIS A 92 -12.78 -16.56 -1.85
N GLN A 93 -12.28 -15.92 -2.92
CA GLN A 93 -12.24 -16.53 -4.26
C GLN A 93 -11.24 -17.68 -4.34
N LEU A 94 -10.10 -17.60 -3.64
CA LEU A 94 -9.14 -18.70 -3.55
C LEU A 94 -9.79 -19.96 -2.99
N TRP A 95 -10.54 -19.83 -1.89
CA TRP A 95 -11.32 -20.92 -1.32
C TRP A 95 -12.40 -21.46 -2.28
N ARG A 96 -13.11 -20.60 -3.01
CA ARG A 96 -14.28 -21.01 -3.83
C ARG A 96 -13.95 -21.47 -5.24
N LYS A 97 -12.87 -20.96 -5.84
CA LYS A 97 -12.58 -21.09 -7.27
C LYS A 97 -11.15 -21.49 -7.57
N GLY A 98 -10.31 -21.61 -6.54
CA GLY A 98 -8.92 -22.01 -6.69
C GLY A 98 -8.00 -20.92 -7.22
N PHE A 99 -6.72 -21.28 -7.32
CA PHE A 99 -5.63 -20.36 -7.63
C PHE A 99 -5.72 -19.76 -9.03
N SER A 100 -5.68 -20.58 -10.09
CA SER A 100 -5.53 -20.11 -11.48
C SER A 100 -6.66 -19.17 -11.91
N PHE A 101 -7.91 -19.48 -11.52
CA PHE A 101 -9.05 -18.61 -11.78
C PHE A 101 -8.88 -17.26 -11.07
N THR A 102 -8.60 -17.29 -9.77
CA THR A 102 -8.50 -16.09 -8.95
C THR A 102 -7.34 -15.21 -9.41
N ASN A 103 -6.20 -15.81 -9.72
CA ASN A 103 -5.01 -15.12 -10.16
C ASN A 103 -5.27 -14.30 -11.43
N LYS A 104 -5.88 -14.91 -12.45
CA LYS A 104 -6.26 -14.21 -13.68
C LYS A 104 -7.25 -13.05 -13.44
N GLN A 105 -8.19 -13.21 -12.52
CA GLN A 105 -9.17 -12.15 -12.19
C GLN A 105 -8.57 -10.99 -11.40
N VAL A 106 -7.46 -11.20 -10.71
CA VAL A 106 -6.79 -10.18 -9.89
C VAL A 106 -5.89 -9.26 -10.71
N GLU A 107 -5.48 -9.66 -11.92
CA GLU A 107 -4.56 -8.89 -12.76
C GLU A 107 -4.86 -7.38 -12.83
N PRO A 108 -6.08 -6.92 -13.19
CA PRO A 108 -6.34 -5.48 -13.30
C PRO A 108 -6.18 -4.76 -11.96
N ALA A 109 -6.55 -5.44 -10.86
CA ALA A 109 -6.44 -4.87 -9.53
C ALA A 109 -4.99 -4.84 -9.03
N ALA A 110 -4.17 -5.84 -9.37
CA ALA A 110 -2.74 -5.86 -9.04
C ALA A 110 -2.00 -4.71 -9.74
N ARG A 111 -2.26 -4.50 -11.03
CA ARG A 111 -1.66 -3.38 -11.79
C ARG A 111 -2.11 -2.02 -11.27
N ALA A 112 -3.41 -1.85 -11.03
CA ALA A 112 -3.94 -0.61 -10.47
C ALA A 112 -3.38 -0.31 -9.07
N ALA A 113 -3.15 -1.34 -8.25
CA ALA A 113 -2.60 -1.17 -6.90
C ALA A 113 -1.20 -0.54 -6.91
N VAL A 114 -0.33 -0.93 -7.85
CA VAL A 114 1.01 -0.33 -8.00
C VAL A 114 0.91 1.16 -8.32
N MET A 115 0.03 1.52 -9.26
CA MET A 115 -0.19 2.93 -9.61
C MET A 115 -0.74 3.73 -8.42
N VAL A 116 -1.72 3.19 -7.70
CA VAL A 116 -2.28 3.84 -6.50
C VAL A 116 -1.21 3.98 -5.41
N TYR A 117 -0.32 3.01 -5.26
CA TYR A 117 0.80 3.10 -4.30
C TYR A 117 1.74 4.26 -4.60
N GLY A 118 2.13 4.45 -5.87
CA GLY A 118 2.93 5.61 -6.28
C GLY A 118 2.25 6.94 -5.99
N LEU A 119 1.00 7.11 -6.47
CA LEU A 119 0.23 8.33 -6.24
C LEU A 119 -0.01 8.60 -4.76
N PHE A 120 -0.12 7.55 -3.95
CA PHE A 120 -0.33 7.71 -2.52
C PHE A 120 0.94 8.18 -1.81
N ILE A 121 2.12 7.70 -2.20
CA ILE A 121 3.40 8.25 -1.71
C ILE A 121 3.47 9.75 -2.01
N GLU A 122 3.24 10.15 -3.26
CA GLU A 122 3.27 11.56 -3.69
C GLU A 122 2.28 12.42 -2.91
N TRP A 123 1.10 11.89 -2.62
CA TRP A 123 0.10 12.58 -1.81
C TRP A 123 0.58 12.78 -0.36
N LEU A 124 1.16 11.77 0.26
CA LEU A 124 1.64 11.87 1.65
C LEU A 124 2.83 12.82 1.79
N GLU A 125 3.67 12.97 0.76
CA GLU A 125 4.76 13.95 0.73
C GLU A 125 4.28 15.40 0.92
N THR A 126 3.02 15.69 0.58
CA THR A 126 2.46 17.04 0.80
C THR A 126 2.32 17.39 2.28
N PHE A 127 2.27 16.38 3.15
CA PHE A 127 2.19 16.53 4.61
C PHE A 127 3.50 16.18 5.31
N ASP A 128 4.27 15.25 4.75
CA ASP A 128 5.54 14.78 5.30
C ASP A 128 6.59 14.68 4.18
N PRO A 129 7.29 15.79 3.86
CA PRO A 129 8.27 15.83 2.76
C PRO A 129 9.43 14.84 2.92
N GLU A 130 9.68 14.37 4.14
CA GLU A 130 10.76 13.44 4.47
C GLU A 130 10.30 11.97 4.42
N ILE A 131 9.04 11.68 4.04
CA ILE A 131 8.53 10.30 4.01
C ILE A 131 9.33 9.38 3.08
N LYS A 132 9.90 9.92 1.99
CA LYS A 132 10.77 9.17 1.09
C LYS A 132 12.13 8.80 1.71
N GLU A 133 12.56 9.52 2.75
CA GLU A 133 13.79 9.20 3.48
C GLU A 133 13.66 7.89 4.26
N ALA A 134 12.43 7.46 4.59
CA ALA A 134 12.17 6.13 5.16
C ALA A 134 12.33 4.99 4.13
N GLY A 135 12.56 5.30 2.85
CA GLY A 135 12.84 4.34 1.80
C GLY A 135 11.76 4.15 0.74
N PHE A 136 10.64 4.87 0.84
CA PHE A 136 9.55 4.85 -0.14
C PHE A 136 9.95 5.66 -1.37
N LYS A 137 10.57 5.03 -2.35
CA LYS A 137 10.96 5.68 -3.61
C LYS A 137 10.03 5.20 -4.69
N TYR A 138 9.19 6.11 -5.20
CA TYR A 138 8.45 5.81 -6.42
C TYR A 138 9.46 5.63 -7.56
N HIS A 139 9.64 4.39 -8.01
CA HIS A 139 10.36 4.08 -9.23
C HIS A 139 9.34 4.07 -10.37
N ASP A 140 9.13 5.23 -11.00
CA ASP A 140 8.66 5.22 -12.39
C ASP A 140 9.65 4.37 -13.19
N GLY A 141 9.16 3.33 -13.84
CA GLY A 141 9.99 2.33 -14.48
C GLY A 141 10.96 2.94 -15.48
N ASP A 142 12.25 2.79 -15.20
CA ASP A 142 13.32 2.68 -16.21
C ASP A 142 13.54 1.20 -16.56
#